data_AF-A0A410G2A9-F1
#
_entry.id   AF-A0A410G2A9-F1
#
_cell.length_a   1.000
_cell.length_b   1.000
_cell.length_c   1.000
_cell.angle_alpha   90.00
_cell.angle_beta   90.00
_cell.angle_gamma   90.00
#
_symmetry.space_group_name_H-M   'P 1'
#
loop_
_entity.id
_entity.type
_entity.pdbx_description
1 polymer ?
#
loop_
_entity_poly.entity_id
_entity_poly.type
_entity_poly.pdbx_seq_one_letter_code
_entity_poly.pdbx_strand_id
1 'polypeptide(L)' 'MLKRIMGLALNRAPLRQYYLEIGAYLLKKGSNVEIGQILKVKNVKPGVQQVKVVTEMYFSFHDNKITHRTGTRVLRK' A
#
# COMPACT_ATOMS: atom_id res chain seq x y z
N MET A 1 1.67 0.72 14.68
CA MET A 1 1.83 2.18 14.40
C MET A 1 2.19 2.98 15.63
N LEU A 2 1.40 2.94 16.72
CA LEU A 2 1.75 3.65 17.97
C LEU A 2 3.16 3.31 18.46
N LYS A 3 3.55 2.03 18.44
CA LYS A 3 4.91 1.57 18.79
C LYS A 3 6.01 2.09 17.84
N ARG A 4 5.73 2.25 16.54
CA ARG A 4 6.69 2.78 15.55
C ARG A 4 6.84 4.30 15.69
N ILE A 5 5.72 5.01 15.83
CA ILE A 5 5.70 6.45 16.07
C ILE A 5 6.39 6.77 17.40
N MET A 6 6.14 6.01 18.47
CA MET A 6 6.89 6.14 19.73
C MET A 6 8.38 5.83 19.55
N GLY A 7 8.73 4.79 18.80
CA GLY A 7 10.13 4.48 18.48
C GLY A 7 10.83 5.58 17.68
N LEU A 8 10.12 6.26 16.77
CA LEU A 8 10.63 7.42 16.03
C LEU A 8 10.77 8.66 16.94
N ALA A 9 9.88 8.84 17.92
CA ALA A 9 9.95 9.90 18.92
C ALA A 9 11.18 9.73 19.81
N LEU A 10 11.36 8.51 20.33
CA LEU A 10 12.44 8.12 21.22
C LEU A 10 13.80 8.20 20.51
N ASN A 11 13.87 7.82 19.23
CA ASN A 11 15.10 7.86 18.45
C ASN A 11 15.38 9.20 17.74
N ARG A 12 14.61 10.27 18.03
CA ARG A 12 14.73 11.60 17.39
C ARG A 12 14.85 11.52 15.87
N ALA A 13 14.00 10.72 15.24
CA ALA A 13 13.98 10.62 13.78
C ALA A 13 13.71 12.00 13.15
N PRO A 14 14.32 12.32 11.99
CA PRO A 14 14.09 13.58 11.31
C PRO A 14 12.60 13.82 11.08
N LEU A 15 12.13 15.06 11.27
CA LEU A 15 10.72 15.45 11.10
C LEU A 15 10.11 14.93 9.79
N ARG A 16 10.91 14.89 8.72
CA ARG A 16 10.52 14.35 7.41
C ARG A 16 10.07 12.88 7.47
N GLN A 17 10.77 12.04 8.22
CA GLN A 17 10.45 10.62 8.38
C GLN A 17 9.15 10.43 9.18
N TYR A 18 8.93 11.32 10.15
CA TYR A 18 7.69 11.41 10.90
C TYR A 18 6.48 11.72 10.01
N TYR A 19 6.57 12.76 9.18
CA TYR A 19 5.51 13.14 8.25
C TYR A 19 5.27 12.06 7.19
N LEU A 20 6.31 11.37 6.73
CA LEU A 20 6.19 10.23 5.82
C LEU A 20 5.45 9.05 6.45
N GLU A 21 5.78 8.68 7.70
CA GLU A 21 5.08 7.58 8.38
C GLU A 21 3.62 7.93 8.69
N ILE A 22 3.34 9.16 9.14
CA ILE A 22 1.97 9.63 9.39
C ILE A 22 1.19 9.72 8.07
N GLY A 23 1.80 10.26 7.02
CA GLY A 23 1.20 10.31 5.68
C GLY A 23 0.87 8.92 5.17
N ALA A 24 1.82 7.98 5.23
CA ALA A 24 1.60 6.58 4.85
C ALA A 24 0.49 5.92 5.66
N TYR A 25 0.39 6.23 6.95
CA TYR A 25 -0.69 5.74 7.81
C TYR A 25 -2.07 6.20 7.36
N LEU A 26 -2.20 7.51 7.15
CA LEU A 26 -3.46 8.13 6.76
C LEU A 26 -3.86 7.68 5.36
N LEU A 27 -2.88 7.52 4.47
CA LEU A 27 -3.07 6.92 3.15
C LEU A 27 -3.62 5.50 3.26
N LYS A 28 -3.04 4.65 4.10
CA LYS A 28 -3.47 3.27 4.33
C LYS A 28 -4.85 3.18 4.99
N LYS A 29 -5.15 4.07 5.95
CA LYS A 29 -6.46 4.15 6.61
C LYS A 29 -7.56 4.64 5.65
N GLY A 30 -7.24 5.55 4.73
CA GLY A 30 -8.18 6.10 3.76
C GLY A 30 -8.46 5.19 2.57
N SER A 31 -7.48 4.38 2.14
CA SER A 31 -7.62 3.53 0.95
C SER A 31 -8.18 2.13 1.23
N ASN A 32 -8.15 1.67 2.49
CA ASN A 32 -8.44 0.28 2.89
C ASN A 32 -7.63 -0.79 2.13
N VAL A 33 -6.53 -0.40 1.48
CA VAL A 33 -5.68 -1.31 0.71
C VAL A 33 -4.20 -1.04 0.95
N GLU A 34 -3.38 -2.08 0.78
CA GLU A 34 -1.92 -2.00 0.93
C GLU A 34 -1.20 -2.22 -0.41
N ILE A 35 -0.08 -1.53 -0.61
CA ILE A 35 0.80 -1.81 -1.76
C ILE A 35 1.27 -3.27 -1.66
N GLY A 36 1.14 -4.03 -2.75
CA GLY A 36 1.43 -5.45 -2.80
C GLY A 36 0.25 -6.35 -2.42
N GLN A 37 -0.88 -5.79 -1.98
CA GLN A 37 -2.07 -6.58 -1.68
C GLN A 37 -2.65 -7.20 -2.94
N ILE A 38 -2.92 -8.52 -2.89
CA ILE A 38 -3.60 -9.25 -3.95
C ILE A 38 -5.10 -9.04 -3.80
N LEU A 39 -5.72 -8.43 -4.80
CA LEU A 39 -7.15 -8.13 -4.83
C LEU A 39 -7.95 -9.24 -5.52
N LYS A 40 -7.38 -9.87 -6.56
CA LYS A 40 -8.03 -10.95 -7.30
C LYS A 40 -6.99 -11.98 -7.74
N VAL A 41 -7.37 -13.24 -7.71
CA VAL A 41 -6.56 -14.36 -8.20
C VAL A 41 -7.36 -15.07 -9.30
N LYS A 42 -6.72 -15.33 -10.44
CA LYS A 42 -7.26 -16.11 -11.54
C LYS A 42 -6.28 -17.22 -11.88
N ASN A 43 -6.73 -18.47 -11.76
CA ASN A 43 -5.94 -19.62 -12.21
C ASN A 43 -6.04 -19.70 -13.73
N VAL A 44 -4.90 -19.64 -14.42
CA VAL A 44 -4.86 -19.68 -15.89
C VAL A 44 -4.49 -21.08 -16.38
N LYS A 45 -3.53 -21.72 -15.71
CA LYS A 45 -3.07 -23.10 -15.99
C LYS A 45 -2.63 -23.77 -14.68
N PRO A 46 -2.50 -25.10 -14.63
CA PRO A 46 -1.84 -25.78 -13.51
C PRO A 46 -0.47 -25.15 -13.24
N GLY A 47 -0.26 -24.64 -12.03
CA GLY A 47 0.98 -23.95 -11.64
C GLY A 47 1.11 -22.48 -12.07
N VAL A 48 0.15 -21.89 -12.79
CA VAL A 48 0.21 -20.49 -13.23
C VAL A 48 -1.01 -19.71 -12.75
N GLN A 49 -0.77 -18.75 -11.85
CA GLN A 49 -1.77 -17.85 -11.30
C GLN A 49 -1.56 -16.44 -11.83
N GLN A 50 -2.62 -15.82 -12.33
CA GLN A 50 -2.63 -14.41 -12.64
C GLN A 50 -3.28 -13.67 -11.47
N VAL A 51 -2.54 -12.78 -10.84
CA VAL A 51 -2.98 -12.01 -9.67
C VAL A 51 -3.08 -10.54 -10.02
N LYS A 52 -4.16 -9.88 -9.58
CA LYS A 52 -4.31 -8.43 -9.63
C LYS A 52 -3.83 -7.89 -8.30
N VAL A 53 -2.81 -7.04 -8.33
CA VAL A 53 -2.09 -6.54 -7.16
C VAL A 53 -2.17 -5.03 -7.14
N VAL A 54 -2.30 -4.44 -5.95
CA VAL A 54 -2.13 -2.99 -5.77
C VAL A 54 -0.67 -2.63 -5.98
N THR A 55 -0.37 -1.79 -6.96
CA THR A 55 1.02 -1.39 -7.28
C THR A 55 1.38 -0.04 -6.69
N GLU A 56 0.42 0.89 -6.64
CA GLU A 56 0.65 2.27 -6.23
C GLU A 56 -0.58 2.80 -5.48
N MET A 57 -0.34 3.75 -4.58
CA MET A 57 -1.39 4.52 -3.89
C MET A 57 -1.10 6.00 -4.09
N TYR A 58 -2.12 6.77 -4.45
CA TYR A 58 -1.98 8.19 -4.76
C TYR A 58 -3.25 8.96 -4.41
N PHE A 59 -3.12 10.27 -4.27
CA PHE A 59 -4.27 11.15 -4.08
C PHE A 59 -4.85 11.52 -5.45
N SER A 60 -6.11 11.15 -5.71
CA SER A 60 -6.85 11.59 -6.90
C SER A 60 -7.50 12.93 -6.60
N PHE A 61 -7.02 13.99 -7.24
CA PHE A 61 -7.65 15.31 -7.14
C PHE A 61 -9.04 15.33 -7.77
N HIS A 62 -9.29 14.48 -8.76
CA HIS A 62 -10.59 14.36 -9.41
C HIS A 62 -11.66 13.83 -8.46
N ASP A 63 -11.33 12.76 -7.73
CA ASP A 63 -12.24 12.12 -6.78
C ASP A 63 -12.14 12.69 -5.36
N ASN A 64 -11.24 13.67 -5.15
CA ASN A 64 -10.85 14.22 -3.86
C ASN A 64 -10.61 13.14 -2.77
N LYS A 65 -10.00 12.02 -3.17
CA LYS A 65 -9.79 10.87 -2.30
C LYS A 65 -8.50 10.13 -2.64
N ILE A 66 -8.00 9.41 -1.65
CA ILE A 66 -6.87 8.50 -1.83
C ILE A 66 -7.37 7.29 -2.61
N THR A 67 -6.74 7.02 -3.75
CA THR A 67 -7.06 5.89 -4.61
C THR A 67 -5.82 5.04 -4.85
N HIS A 68 -6.01 3.91 -5.52
CA HIS A 68 -4.94 2.97 -5.78
C HIS A 68 -4.90 2.56 -7.25
N ARG A 69 -3.70 2.27 -7.73
CA ARG A 69 -3.48 1.66 -9.04
C ARG A 69 -3.32 0.16 -8.86
N THR A 70 -3.82 -0.58 -9.84
CA THR A 70 -3.71 -2.04 -9.84
C THR A 70 -2.92 -2.49 -11.07
N GLY A 71 -2.07 -3.47 -10.87
CA GLY A 71 -1.30 -4.13 -11.92
C GLY A 71 -1.59 -5.62 -11.92
N THR A 72 -1.47 -6.24 -13.09
CA THR A 72 -1.61 -7.69 -13.21
C THR A 72 -0.23 -8.34 -13.22
N ARG A 73 -0.02 -9.32 -12.34
CA ARG A 73 1.21 -10.10 -12.25
C ARG A 73 0.90 -11.57 -12.48
N VAL A 74 1.82 -12.29 -13.10
CA VAL A 74 1.71 -13.74 -13.28
C VAL A 74 2.69 -14.39 -12.31
N LEU A 75 2.17 -15.20 -11.41
CA LEU A 75 2.93 -16.06 -10.50
C LEU A 75 2.99 -17.45 -11.14
N ARG A 76 4.21 -17.97 -11.29
CA ARG A 76 4.46 -19.37 -11.66
C ARG A 76 4.96 -20.07 -10.40
N LYS A 77 4.34 -21.19 -10.06
CA LYS A 77 4.70 -22.02 -8.92
C LYS A 77 5.85 -22.95 -9.26
#